data_AF-A0A2H4VBI9-F1
#
_entry.id   AF-A0A2H4VBI9-F1
#
_cell.length_a   1.000
_cell.length_b   1.000
_cell.length_c   1.000
_cell.angle_alpha   90.00
_cell.angle_beta   90.00
_cell.angle_gamma   90.00
#
_symmetry.space_group_name_H-M   'P 1'
#
loop_
_entity.id
_entity.type
_entity.pdbx_description
1 polymer ?
#
loop_
_entity_poly.entity_id
_entity_poly.type
_entity_poly.pdbx_seq_one_letter_code
_entity_poly.pdbx_strand_id
1 'polypeptide(L)'
;MTLVLDPVTILNLIFCIVIVCLGYWEYRKKDSLIAIYIAITFALFGIAHLGIIFGVKSSNIFILTIRSIAYLVIIYALYKTAVGHWNKE
;
A
#
# COMPACT_ATOMS: atom_id res chain seq x y z
N MET A 1 -17.84 -19.17 5.11
CA MET A 1 -16.67 -18.28 4.94
C MET A 1 -15.61 -18.73 5.92
N THR A 2 -14.55 -19.37 5.45
CA THR A 2 -13.41 -19.79 6.28
C THR A 2 -12.42 -18.63 6.34
N LEU A 3 -12.28 -18.00 7.51
CA LEU A 3 -11.25 -17.00 7.76
C LEU A 3 -9.87 -17.66 7.69
N VAL A 4 -9.04 -17.24 6.73
CA VAL A 4 -7.66 -17.70 6.63
C VAL A 4 -6.78 -16.70 7.38
N LEU A 5 -6.66 -16.91 8.68
CA LEU A 5 -5.85 -16.09 9.58
C LEU A 5 -4.42 -16.60 9.61
N ASP A 6 -3.70 -16.38 8.51
CA ASP A 6 -2.27 -16.65 8.46
C ASP A 6 -1.50 -15.55 9.21
N PRO A 7 -0.57 -15.90 10.13
CA PRO A 7 0.21 -14.93 10.90
C PRO A 7 0.93 -13.89 10.03
N VAL A 8 1.39 -14.29 8.83
CA VAL A 8 2.09 -13.41 7.89
C VAL A 8 1.12 -12.37 7.31
N THR A 9 -0.11 -12.78 7.00
CA THR A 9 -1.14 -11.88 6.45
C THR A 9 -1.56 -10.84 7.49
N ILE A 10 -1.70 -11.26 8.75
CA ILE A 10 -2.05 -10.37 9.87
C ILE A 10 -0.93 -9.35 10.10
N LEU A 11 0.32 -9.81 10.16
CA LEU A 11 1.47 -8.91 10.37
C LEU A 11 1.61 -7.91 9.21
N ASN A 12 1.45 -8.36 7.97
CA ASN A 12 1.46 -7.49 6.80
C ASN A 12 0.33 -6.45 6.83
N LEU A 13 -0.86 -6.83 7.31
CA LEU A 13 -1.97 -5.89 7.47
C LEU A 13 -1.64 -4.82 8.51
N ILE A 14 -1.05 -5.20 9.64
CA ILE A 14 -0.61 -4.26 10.69
C ILE A 14 0.41 -3.28 10.11
N PHE A 15 1.42 -3.78 9.39
CA PHE A 15 2.40 -2.91 8.74
C PHE A 15 1.77 -1.98 7.71
N CYS A 16 0.80 -2.46 6.91
CA CYS A 16 0.06 -1.58 5.99
C CYS A 16 -0.62 -0.43 6.74
N ILE A 17 -1.29 -0.72 7.86
CA ILE A 17 -1.99 0.31 8.66
C ILE A 17 -0.99 1.32 9.23
N VAL A 18 0.11 0.85 9.82
CA VAL A 18 1.16 1.72 10.38
C VAL A 18 1.75 2.63 9.29
N ILE A 19 2.06 2.08 8.12
CA ILE A 19 2.65 2.85 7.01
C ILE A 19 1.66 3.85 6.42
N VAL A 20 0.36 3.50 6.33
CA VAL A 20 -0.69 4.45 5.92
C VAL A 20 -0.79 5.61 6.91
N CYS A 21 -0.78 5.33 8.22
CA CYS A 21 -0.79 6.37 9.25
C CYS A 21 0.44 7.28 9.17
N LEU A 22 1.64 6.70 9.03
CA LEU A 22 2.88 7.46 8.90
C LEU A 22 2.94 8.27 7.60
N GLY A 23 2.52 7.69 6.47
CA GLY A 23 2.48 8.39 5.19
C GLY A 23 1.48 9.54 5.18
N TYR A 24 0.31 9.37 5.81
CA TYR A 24 -0.66 10.44 5.99
C TYR A 24 -0.13 11.54 6.92
N TRP A 25 0.54 11.16 8.02
CA TRP A 25 1.16 12.12 8.94
C TRP A 25 2.24 12.96 8.24
N GLU A 26 3.16 12.32 7.51
CA GLU A 26 4.23 13.00 6.78
C GLU A 26 3.67 13.91 5.68
N TYR A 27 2.62 13.47 4.97
CA TYR A 27 1.92 14.35 4.00
C TYR A 27 1.38 15.61 4.67
N ARG A 28 0.69 15.47 5.81
CA ARG A 28 0.14 16.61 6.55
C ARG A 28 1.23 17.55 7.08
N LYS A 29 2.41 17.03 7.42
CA LYS A 29 3.48 17.79 8.07
C LYS A 29 4.44 18.47 7.08
N LYS A 30 4.69 17.85 5.92
CA LYS A 30 5.71 18.29 4.96
C LYS A 30 5.19 18.57 3.55
N ASP A 31 3.88 18.41 3.32
CA ASP A 31 3.25 18.47 1.98
C ASP A 31 3.97 17.56 0.96
N SER A 32 4.58 16.48 1.48
CA SER A 32 5.36 15.55 0.69
C SER A 32 4.39 14.66 -0.06
N LEU A 33 4.17 15.00 -1.32
CA LEU A 33 3.30 14.24 -2.20
C LEU A 33 3.73 12.76 -2.27
N ILE A 34 5.03 12.47 -2.14
CA ILE A 34 5.59 11.11 -2.05
C ILE A 34 4.96 10.32 -0.90
N ALA A 35 4.83 10.93 0.27
CA ALA A 35 4.25 10.29 1.44
C ALA A 35 2.79 9.87 1.21
N ILE A 36 2.04 10.65 0.42
CA ILE A 36 0.67 10.29 0.00
C ILE A 36 0.67 9.09 -0.94
N TYR A 37 1.58 9.03 -1.91
CA TYR A 37 1.65 7.89 -2.84
C TYR A 37 2.04 6.60 -2.12
N ILE A 38 2.94 6.69 -1.15
CA ILE A 38 3.29 5.57 -0.26
C ILE A 38 2.04 5.15 0.54
N ALA A 39 1.34 6.09 1.18
CA ALA A 39 0.13 5.79 1.95
C ALA A 39 -0.93 5.10 1.07
N ILE A 40 -1.20 5.62 -0.14
CA ILE A 40 -2.15 5.03 -1.07
C ILE A 40 -1.73 3.60 -1.45
N THR A 41 -0.46 3.39 -1.79
CA THR A 41 0.07 2.06 -2.13
C THR A 41 -0.18 1.06 -1.00
N PHE A 42 0.18 1.42 0.23
CA PHE A 42 0.01 0.54 1.39
C PHE A 42 -1.46 0.36 1.78
N ALA A 43 -2.33 1.34 1.50
CA ALA A 43 -3.77 1.17 1.65
C ALA A 43 -4.32 0.13 0.65
N LEU A 44 -3.91 0.17 -0.63
CA LEU A 44 -4.27 -0.85 -1.61
C LEU A 44 -3.76 -2.24 -1.20
N PHE A 45 -2.53 -2.34 -0.70
CA PHE A 45 -2.01 -3.59 -0.14
C PHE A 45 -2.85 -4.05 1.05
N GLY A 46 -3.24 -3.15 1.94
CA GLY A 46 -4.12 -3.46 3.07
C GLY A 46 -5.45 -4.07 2.61
N ILE A 47 -6.10 -3.48 1.60
CA ILE A 47 -7.35 -4.01 1.01
C ILE A 47 -7.14 -5.41 0.43
N ALA A 48 -6.03 -5.66 -0.26
CA ALA A 48 -5.69 -7.00 -0.75
C ALA A 48 -5.54 -8.01 0.41
N HIS A 49 -4.86 -7.63 1.50
CA HIS A 49 -4.71 -8.51 2.67
C HIS A 49 -6.03 -8.74 3.40
N LEU A 50 -6.91 -7.75 3.50
CA LEU A 50 -8.27 -7.92 4.00
C LEU A 50 -9.04 -8.94 3.16
N GLY A 51 -8.97 -8.85 1.83
CA GLY A 51 -9.57 -9.85 0.94
C GLY A 51 -9.08 -11.26 1.22
N ILE A 52 -7.77 -11.43 1.46
CA ILE A 52 -7.19 -12.74 1.81
C ILE A 52 -7.75 -13.24 3.15
N ILE A 53 -7.85 -12.38 4.17
CA ILE A 53 -8.43 -12.72 5.47
C ILE A 53 -9.89 -13.18 5.31
N PHE A 54 -10.68 -12.49 4.49
CA PHE A 54 -12.07 -12.86 4.16
C PHE A 54 -12.23 -14.20 3.42
N GLY A 55 -11.12 -14.90 3.13
CA GLY A 55 -11.12 -16.23 2.50
C GLY A 55 -10.90 -16.20 0.99
N VAL A 56 -10.53 -15.04 0.42
CA VAL A 56 -10.12 -14.96 -0.98
C VAL A 56 -8.73 -15.60 -1.11
N LYS A 57 -8.57 -16.57 -2.00
CA LYS A 57 -7.27 -17.21 -2.24
C LYS A 57 -6.23 -16.14 -2.60
N SER A 58 -5.03 -16.20 -2.02
CA SER A 58 -3.95 -15.28 -2.41
C SER A 58 -3.54 -15.41 -3.88
N SER A 59 -3.84 -16.54 -4.51
CA SER A 59 -3.63 -16.78 -5.95
C SER A 59 -4.78 -16.26 -6.83
N ASN A 60 -5.79 -15.61 -6.24
CA ASN A 60 -6.90 -15.06 -7.00
C ASN A 60 -6.42 -13.89 -7.86
N ILE A 61 -6.83 -13.88 -9.12
CA ILE A 61 -6.53 -12.83 -10.10
C ILE A 61 -6.84 -11.44 -9.55
N PHE A 62 -7.92 -11.29 -8.76
CA PHE A 62 -8.29 -10.00 -8.15
C PHE A 62 -7.23 -9.48 -7.18
N ILE A 63 -6.76 -10.34 -6.26
CA ILE A 63 -5.71 -10.00 -5.28
C ILE A 63 -4.40 -9.69 -6.00
N LEU A 64 -4.05 -10.50 -7.01
CA LEU A 64 -2.85 -10.31 -7.80
C LEU A 64 -2.87 -8.97 -8.55
N THR A 65 -3.98 -8.63 -9.19
CA THR A 65 -4.14 -7.35 -9.90
C THR A 65 -4.00 -6.16 -8.95
N ILE A 66 -4.64 -6.20 -7.77
CA ILE A 66 -4.50 -5.11 -6.77
C ILE A 66 -3.05 -4.96 -6.32
N ARG A 67 -2.36 -6.07 -6.03
CA ARG A 67 -0.94 -6.05 -5.65
C ARG A 67 -0.07 -5.48 -6.78
N SER A 68 -0.28 -5.90 -8.01
CA SER A 68 0.46 -5.39 -9.18
C SER A 68 0.25 -3.90 -9.38
N ILE A 69 -0.99 -3.40 -9.27
CA ILE A 69 -1.29 -1.97 -9.35
C ILE A 69 -0.59 -1.23 -8.20
N ALA A 70 -0.66 -1.76 -6.98
CA ALA A 70 0.01 -1.16 -5.83
C ALA A 70 1.53 -1.07 -6.06
N TYR A 71 2.18 -2.14 -6.57
CA TYR A 71 3.59 -2.10 -6.94
C TYR A 71 3.89 -1.06 -8.04
N LEU A 72 3.04 -0.92 -9.06
CA LEU A 72 3.22 0.12 -10.08
C LEU A 72 3.10 1.54 -9.50
N VAL A 73 2.19 1.76 -8.56
CA VAL A 73 2.03 3.06 -7.89
C VAL A 73 3.27 3.43 -7.09
N ILE A 74 3.84 2.50 -6.30
CA ILE A 74 5.06 2.80 -5.53
C ILE A 74 6.28 2.96 -6.44
N ILE A 75 6.40 2.16 -7.51
CA ILE A 75 7.49 2.32 -8.49
C ILE A 75 7.38 3.70 -9.14
N TYR A 76 6.18 4.11 -9.56
CA TYR A 76 5.96 5.45 -10.12
C TYR A 76 6.28 6.56 -9.13
N ALA A 77 5.86 6.41 -7.87
CA ALA A 77 6.13 7.37 -6.80
C ALA A 77 7.64 7.53 -6.55
N LEU A 78 8.36 6.42 -6.46
CA LEU A 78 9.82 6.41 -6.27
C LEU A 78 10.54 6.93 -7.52
N TYR A 79 10.10 6.56 -8.71
CA TYR A 79 10.66 7.07 -9.97
C TYR A 79 10.51 8.59 -10.05
N LYS A 80 9.31 9.12 -9.79
CA LYS A 80 9.06 10.56 -9.77
C LYS A 80 9.90 11.27 -8.69
N THR A 81 10.16 10.60 -7.58
CA THR A 81 11.07 11.06 -6.51
C THR A 81 12.51 11.14 -6.98
N ALA A 82 13.02 10.06 -7.57
CA ALA A 82 14.39 9.97 -8.06
C ALA A 82 14.68 10.92 -9.22
N VAL A 83 13.69 11.16 -10.09
CA VAL A 83 13.78 12.09 -11.24
C VAL A 83 13.61 13.56 -10.80
N GLY A 84 13.40 13.84 -9.51
CA GLY A 84 13.38 15.21 -8.99
C GLY A 84 12.12 16.01 -9.35
N HIS A 85 11.09 15.38 -9.91
CA HIS A 85 9.85 16.04 -10.36
C HIS A 85 8.85 16.29 -9.21
N TRP A 86 9.39 16.55 -8.02
CA TRP A 86 8.68 17.16 -6.89
C TRP A 86 9.29 18.52 -6.54
N ASN A 87 9.96 19.16 -7.50
CA ASN A 87 10.37 20.54 -7.40
C ASN A 87 9.11 21.42 -7.39
N LYS A 88 8.65 21.77 -6.19
CA LYS A 88 7.93 23.03 -6.00
C LYS A 88 9.03 24.10 -5.97
N GLU A 89 9.38 24.63 -7.13
CA GLU A 89 9.86 26.01 -7.19
C GLU A 89 8.72 26.94 -6.76
#